data_AF-A0A543Y3A7-F1
#
_entry.id   AF-A0A543Y3A7-F1
#
_cell.length_a   1.000
_cell.length_b   1.000
_cell.length_c   1.000
_cell.angle_alpha   90.00
_cell.angle_beta   90.00
_cell.angle_gamma   90.00
#
_symmetry.space_group_name_H-M   'P 1'
#
loop_
_entity.id
_entity.type
_entity.pdbx_description
1 polymer ?
#
loop_
_entity_poly.entity_id
_entity_poly.type
_entity_poly.pdbx_seq_one_letter_code
_entity_poly.pdbx_strand_id
1 'polypeptide(L)'
;MKSDKSMLWIALLAVIGAGALSQLTLHSSFAFLIGVVATTLICKLSTQPTLSSSQDEEASSTTKTLYVGNLPYKANESHVKELFAEYGDVFAVRLMKDKRTGKRRGFGFVVIAAGQAQTAIDALNEKEYMQRTLKVRIANDPKSDEEMAEQD
;
A
#
# COMPACT_ATOMS: atom_id res chain seq x y z
N MET A 1 42.86 29.72 32.24
CA MET A 1 42.07 30.62 31.37
C MET A 1 42.46 30.40 29.92
N LYS A 2 41.56 29.90 29.07
CA LYS A 2 41.78 29.65 27.62
C LYS A 2 40.44 29.80 26.88
N SER A 3 39.91 31.01 26.74
CA SER A 3 38.66 31.19 26.00
C SER A 3 38.37 32.64 25.62
N ASP A 4 39.31 33.29 24.92
CA ASP A 4 39.06 34.61 24.33
C ASP A 4 38.84 34.51 22.80
N LYS A 5 39.39 33.46 22.17
CA LYS A 5 39.29 33.24 20.71
C LYS A 5 37.94 32.66 20.28
N SER A 6 37.33 31.74 21.04
CA SER A 6 36.04 31.14 20.65
C SER A 6 34.87 32.13 20.72
N MET A 7 34.86 33.03 21.70
CA MET A 7 33.86 34.11 21.78
C MET A 7 33.96 35.06 20.58
N LEU A 8 35.18 35.39 20.15
CA LEU A 8 35.41 36.21 18.95
C LEU A 8 34.93 35.51 17.66
N TRP A 9 35.16 34.20 17.51
CA TRP A 9 34.66 33.45 16.34
C TRP A 9 33.13 33.34 16.32
N ILE A 10 32.48 33.19 17.48
CA ILE A 10 31.01 33.15 17.59
C ILE A 10 30.40 34.52 17.23
N ALA A 11 30.99 35.61 17.72
CA ALA A 11 30.55 36.95 17.37
C ALA A 11 30.74 37.26 15.87
N LEU A 12 31.85 36.81 15.28
CA LEU A 12 32.10 36.97 13.84
C LEU A 12 31.05 36.23 13.00
N LEU A 13 30.71 34.99 13.38
CA LEU A 13 29.74 34.16 12.67
C LEU A 13 28.31 34.75 12.77
N ALA A 14 27.96 35.33 13.93
CA ALA A 14 26.69 36.02 14.11
C ALA A 14 26.56 37.28 13.24
N VAL A 15 27.64 38.08 13.11
CA VAL A 15 27.64 39.29 12.26
C VAL A 15 27.57 38.95 10.78
N ILE A 16 28.26 37.90 10.33
CA ILE A 16 28.15 37.39 8.94
C ILE A 16 26.73 36.89 8.67
N GLY A 17 26.10 36.18 9.61
CA GLY A 17 24.72 35.70 9.49
C GLY A 17 23.72 36.85 9.38
N ALA A 18 23.84 37.88 10.22
CA ALA A 18 22.97 39.07 10.16
C ALA A 18 23.17 39.87 8.86
N GLY A 19 24.42 40.04 8.40
CA GLY A 19 24.73 40.76 7.16
C GLY A 19 24.22 40.05 5.89
N ALA A 20 24.29 38.72 5.86
CA ALA A 20 23.77 37.92 4.75
C ALA A 20 22.23 37.92 4.68
N LEU A 21 21.56 37.99 5.83
CA LEU A 21 20.09 38.08 5.92
C LEU A 21 19.57 39.48 5.56
N SER A 22 20.35 40.54 5.79
CA SER A 22 19.92 41.92 5.50
C SER A 22 20.08 42.35 4.03
N GLN A 23 20.85 41.62 3.21
CA GLN A 23 20.98 41.89 1.77
C GLN A 23 20.13 40.98 0.88
N LEU A 24 19.45 40.01 1.48
CA LEU A 24 18.53 39.14 0.77
C LEU A 24 17.16 39.81 0.77
N THR A 25 17.00 40.81 -0.11
CA THR A 25 15.66 41.18 -0.60
C THR A 25 15.13 39.98 -1.37
N LEU A 26 14.67 38.94 -0.65
CA LEU A 26 13.96 37.82 -1.24
C LEU A 26 12.71 38.42 -1.89
N HIS A 27 12.78 38.49 -3.22
CA HIS A 27 11.62 38.69 -4.05
C HIS A 27 10.51 37.74 -3.56
N SER A 28 9.28 38.24 -3.41
CA SER A 28 8.14 37.49 -2.83
C SER A 28 7.97 36.08 -3.44
N SER A 29 8.40 35.89 -4.69
CA SER A 29 8.49 34.62 -5.40
C SER A 29 9.36 33.55 -4.71
N PHE A 30 10.47 33.91 -4.06
CA PHE A 30 11.33 32.94 -3.35
C PHE A 30 10.68 32.46 -2.04
N ALA A 31 10.00 33.34 -1.31
CA ALA A 31 9.22 32.95 -0.13
C ALA A 31 8.05 32.02 -0.53
N PHE A 32 7.39 32.30 -1.65
CA PHE A 32 6.34 31.44 -2.20
C PHE A 32 6.89 30.06 -2.62
N LEU A 33 8.05 30.00 -3.29
CA LEU A 33 8.67 28.73 -3.67
C LEU A 33 9.10 27.90 -2.46
N ILE A 34 9.70 28.50 -1.43
CA ILE A 34 10.05 27.78 -0.19
C ILE A 34 8.77 27.29 0.51
N GLY A 35 7.70 28.08 0.50
CA GLY A 35 6.39 27.69 1.03
C GLY A 35 5.74 26.52 0.27
N VAL A 36 5.81 26.50 -1.07
CA VAL A 36 5.34 25.39 -1.91
C VAL A 36 6.19 24.13 -1.71
N VAL A 37 7.52 24.27 -1.58
CA VAL A 37 8.40 23.12 -1.31
C VAL A 37 8.17 22.57 0.11
N ALA A 38 7.97 23.41 1.11
CA ALA A 38 7.65 22.97 2.46
C ALA A 38 6.27 22.29 2.54
N THR A 39 5.25 22.83 1.87
CA THR A 39 3.90 22.23 1.86
C THR A 39 3.86 20.93 1.05
N THR A 40 4.57 20.82 -0.07
CA THR A 40 4.70 19.54 -0.80
C THR A 40 5.47 18.50 -0.01
N LEU A 41 6.47 18.89 0.80
CA LEU A 41 7.20 17.96 1.67
C LEU A 41 6.35 17.49 2.86
N ILE A 42 5.55 18.38 3.45
CA ILE A 42 4.62 18.05 4.55
C ILE A 42 3.45 17.19 4.04
N CYS A 43 2.93 17.45 2.83
CA CYS A 43 1.93 16.58 2.19
C CYS A 43 2.51 15.24 1.70
N LYS A 44 3.83 15.13 1.49
CA LYS A 44 4.51 13.85 1.21
C LYS A 44 4.75 13.00 2.45
N LEU A 45 4.60 13.54 3.66
CA LEU A 45 4.85 12.84 4.93
C LEU A 45 3.55 12.46 5.69
N SER A 46 2.38 12.89 5.22
CA SER A 46 1.09 12.47 5.76
C SER A 46 0.16 12.07 4.62
N THR A 47 -0.14 10.78 4.53
CA THR A 47 -1.05 10.14 3.57
C THR A 47 -0.42 9.85 2.21
N GLN A 48 0.20 8.67 2.11
CA GLN A 48 0.34 7.95 0.85
C GLN A 48 -1.06 7.59 0.33
N PRO A 49 -1.44 7.97 -0.91
CA PRO A 49 -2.23 7.13 -1.78
C PRO A 49 -1.27 6.48 -2.77
N THR A 50 -0.97 5.19 -2.63
CA THR A 50 -0.27 4.45 -3.68
C THR A 50 -1.00 3.15 -3.97
N LEU A 51 -2.02 3.29 -4.82
CA LEU A 51 -2.26 2.34 -5.90
C LEU A 51 -0.96 2.29 -6.73
N SER A 52 -0.12 1.29 -6.48
CA SER A 52 1.03 1.00 -7.32
C SER A 52 1.07 -0.51 -7.48
N SER A 53 0.60 -0.90 -8.67
CA SER A 53 0.83 -2.21 -9.24
C SER A 53 2.33 -2.39 -9.45
N SER A 54 2.75 -3.65 -9.33
CA SER A 54 4.05 -4.22 -9.70
C SER A 54 5.15 -4.14 -8.63
N GLN A 55 5.81 -5.29 -8.44
CA GLN A 55 7.01 -5.59 -7.63
C GLN A 55 6.70 -6.05 -6.18
N ASP A 56 7.03 -7.26 -5.70
CA ASP A 56 7.93 -8.30 -6.20
C ASP A 56 7.50 -9.72 -5.76
N GLU A 57 7.61 -10.63 -6.72
CA GLU A 57 7.77 -12.08 -6.59
C GLU A 57 9.08 -12.41 -5.82
N GLU A 58 9.15 -12.16 -4.51
CA GLU A 58 10.28 -12.59 -3.65
C GLU A 58 9.84 -12.72 -2.16
N ALA A 59 8.62 -13.21 -1.92
CA ALA A 59 8.11 -13.54 -0.58
C ALA A 59 7.34 -14.87 -0.54
N SER A 60 7.67 -15.79 -1.46
CA SER A 60 6.98 -17.06 -1.69
C SER A 60 6.91 -17.98 -0.45
N SER A 61 7.72 -17.74 0.58
CA SER A 61 7.67 -18.50 1.84
C SER A 61 6.76 -17.90 2.92
N THR A 62 6.43 -16.60 2.88
CA THR A 62 5.74 -15.92 4.01
C THR A 62 4.27 -15.65 3.76
N THR A 63 3.81 -15.63 2.51
CA THR A 63 2.41 -15.38 2.17
C THR A 63 1.83 -16.49 1.30
N LYS A 64 0.54 -16.78 1.45
CA LYS A 64 -0.20 -17.74 0.63
C LYS A 64 -1.44 -17.08 0.03
N THR A 65 -1.76 -17.48 -1.19
CA THR A 65 -2.98 -17.05 -1.86
C THR A 65 -4.08 -18.07 -1.65
N LEU A 66 -5.25 -17.60 -1.22
CA LEU A 66 -6.46 -18.37 -1.02
C LEU A 66 -7.47 -18.06 -2.12
N TYR A 67 -8.07 -19.09 -2.67
CA TYR A 67 -9.24 -19.00 -3.53
C TYR A 67 -10.51 -18.94 -2.67
N VAL A 68 -11.39 -17.98 -2.98
CA VAL A 68 -12.66 -17.79 -2.28
C VAL A 68 -13.80 -17.84 -3.30
N GLY A 69 -14.53 -18.93 -3.31
CA GLY A 69 -15.64 -19.19 -4.22
C GLY A 69 -17.01 -19.02 -3.59
N ASN A 70 -18.03 -18.96 -4.46
CA ASN A 70 -19.44 -18.80 -4.11
C ASN A 70 -19.79 -17.51 -3.33
N LEU A 71 -18.95 -16.48 -3.48
CA LEU A 71 -19.20 -15.17 -2.90
C LEU A 71 -20.50 -14.57 -3.46
N PRO A 72 -21.32 -13.92 -2.62
CA PRO A 72 -22.52 -13.24 -3.07
C PRO A 72 -22.14 -12.08 -4.00
N TYR A 73 -22.92 -11.84 -5.05
CA TYR A 73 -22.64 -10.77 -6.02
C TYR A 73 -22.63 -9.36 -5.42
N LYS A 74 -23.17 -9.20 -4.20
CA LYS A 74 -23.13 -7.96 -3.43
C LYS A 74 -21.85 -7.80 -2.58
N ALA A 75 -21.08 -8.88 -2.33
CA ALA A 75 -19.85 -8.80 -1.54
C ALA A 75 -18.77 -7.99 -2.26
N ASN A 76 -18.28 -6.97 -1.57
CA ASN A 76 -17.19 -6.10 -2.01
C ASN A 76 -15.85 -6.60 -1.47
N GLU A 77 -14.75 -6.07 -2.01
CA GLU A 77 -13.39 -6.36 -1.54
C GLU A 77 -13.24 -6.03 -0.05
N SER A 78 -13.82 -4.92 0.43
CA SER A 78 -13.80 -4.54 1.86
C SER A 78 -14.44 -5.59 2.75
N HIS A 79 -15.61 -6.11 2.38
CA HIS A 79 -16.29 -7.14 3.17
C HIS A 79 -15.50 -8.44 3.24
N VAL A 80 -14.86 -8.84 2.13
CA VAL A 80 -14.01 -10.03 2.10
C VAL A 80 -12.74 -9.78 2.93
N LYS A 81 -12.14 -8.59 2.85
CA LYS A 81 -10.99 -8.22 3.68
C LYS A 81 -11.34 -8.30 5.17
N GLU A 82 -12.45 -7.70 5.58
CA GLU A 82 -12.93 -7.72 6.97
C GLU A 82 -13.20 -9.15 7.47
N LEU A 83 -13.83 -9.99 6.64
CA LEU A 83 -14.11 -11.38 6.98
C LEU A 83 -12.84 -12.20 7.20
N PHE A 84 -11.81 -11.99 6.39
CA PHE A 84 -10.53 -12.71 6.51
C PHE A 84 -9.62 -12.10 7.58
N ALA A 85 -9.77 -10.80 7.89
CA ALA A 85 -9.00 -10.10 8.93
C ALA A 85 -9.22 -10.66 10.35
N GLU A 86 -10.34 -11.33 10.61
CA GLU A 86 -10.61 -12.02 11.89
C GLU A 86 -9.69 -13.24 12.09
N TYR A 87 -9.18 -13.83 11.01
CA TYR A 87 -8.38 -15.06 11.04
C TYR A 87 -6.89 -14.86 10.72
N GLY A 88 -6.53 -13.70 10.15
CA GLY A 88 -5.13 -13.31 9.95
C GLY A 88 -4.95 -12.05 9.10
N ASP A 89 -3.70 -11.65 8.92
CA ASP A 89 -3.34 -10.44 8.19
C ASP A 89 -3.54 -10.60 6.67
N VAL A 90 -4.46 -9.81 6.12
CA VAL A 90 -4.79 -9.78 4.69
C VAL A 90 -3.97 -8.73 3.96
N PHE A 91 -3.10 -9.17 3.06
CA PHE A 91 -2.24 -8.31 2.26
C PHE A 91 -2.97 -7.76 1.03
N ALA A 92 -3.70 -8.62 0.32
CA ALA A 92 -4.40 -8.25 -0.91
C ALA A 92 -5.70 -9.03 -1.08
N VAL A 93 -6.69 -8.39 -1.70
CA VAL A 93 -7.96 -9.01 -2.10
C VAL A 93 -8.23 -8.64 -3.55
N ARG A 94 -8.51 -9.64 -4.39
CA ARG A 94 -8.84 -9.46 -5.80
C ARG A 94 -10.13 -10.19 -6.12
N LEU A 95 -11.19 -9.46 -6.47
CA LEU A 95 -12.46 -10.06 -6.88
C LEU A 95 -12.58 -10.11 -8.40
N MET A 96 -12.96 -11.27 -8.94
CA MET A 96 -13.04 -11.48 -10.38
C MET A 96 -14.38 -10.98 -10.91
N LYS A 97 -14.29 -10.13 -11.92
CA LYS A 97 -15.42 -9.62 -12.70
C LYS A 97 -15.32 -10.16 -14.12
N ASP A 98 -16.47 -10.39 -14.74
CA ASP A 98 -16.55 -10.71 -16.16
C ASP A 98 -16.13 -9.47 -16.96
N LYS A 99 -15.13 -9.60 -17.83
CA LYS A 99 -14.60 -8.51 -18.65
C LYS A 99 -15.63 -7.98 -19.66
N ARG A 100 -16.56 -8.84 -20.11
CA ARG A 100 -17.57 -8.49 -21.12
C ARG A 100 -18.81 -7.86 -20.52
N THR A 101 -19.28 -8.37 -19.37
CA THR A 101 -20.53 -7.92 -18.75
C THR A 101 -20.33 -7.01 -17.53
N GLY A 102 -19.11 -6.91 -17.00
CA GLY A 102 -18.79 -6.18 -15.77
C GLY A 102 -19.36 -6.82 -14.49
N LYS A 103 -20.14 -7.91 -14.61
CA LYS A 103 -20.78 -8.58 -13.47
C LYS A 103 -19.75 -9.35 -12.66
N ARG A 104 -19.94 -9.42 -11.34
CA ARG A 104 -19.07 -10.21 -10.46
C ARG A 104 -19.27 -11.69 -10.76
N ARG A 105 -18.17 -12.44 -10.88
CA ARG A 105 -18.22 -13.89 -11.12
C ARG A 105 -18.52 -14.70 -9.85
N GLY A 106 -18.58 -14.05 -8.69
CA GLY A 106 -18.84 -14.70 -7.41
C GLY A 106 -17.64 -15.48 -6.87
N PHE A 107 -16.43 -15.11 -7.26
CA PHE A 107 -15.20 -15.65 -6.69
C PHE A 107 -14.07 -14.60 -6.65
N GLY A 108 -13.09 -14.87 -5.80
CA GLY A 108 -12.01 -13.98 -5.40
C GLY A 108 -10.71 -14.72 -5.09
N PHE A 109 -9.63 -13.98 -5.02
CA PHE A 109 -8.35 -14.40 -4.46
C PHE A 109 -7.99 -13.48 -3.30
N VAL A 110 -7.48 -14.05 -2.22
CA VAL A 110 -7.06 -13.33 -1.00
C VAL A 110 -5.65 -13.75 -0.66
N VAL A 111 -4.75 -12.79 -0.50
CA VAL A 111 -3.37 -13.04 -0.07
C VAL A 111 -3.28 -12.83 1.44
N ILE A 112 -2.90 -13.86 2.17
CA ILE A 112 -2.80 -13.89 3.63
C ILE A 112 -1.41 -14.42 4.06
N ALA A 113 -1.02 -14.18 5.30
CA ALA A 113 0.18 -14.78 5.89
C ALA A 113 0.12 -16.33 5.82
N ALA A 114 1.22 -16.97 5.41
CA ALA A 114 1.28 -18.41 5.16
C ALA A 114 0.94 -19.26 6.40
N GLY A 115 1.27 -18.78 7.60
CA GLY A 115 0.93 -19.44 8.87
C GLY A 115 -0.56 -19.39 9.22
N GLN A 116 -1.27 -18.35 8.78
CA GLN A 116 -2.70 -18.16 9.06
C GLN A 116 -3.62 -18.72 7.97
N ALA A 117 -3.06 -19.05 6.80
CA ALA A 117 -3.80 -19.52 5.65
C ALA A 117 -4.66 -20.76 5.94
N GLN A 118 -4.08 -21.76 6.64
CA GLN A 118 -4.80 -22.99 6.95
C GLN A 118 -5.95 -22.75 7.94
N THR A 119 -5.70 -21.98 9.00
CA THR A 119 -6.73 -21.60 9.97
C THR A 119 -7.89 -20.84 9.33
N ALA A 120 -7.60 -19.91 8.42
CA ALA A 120 -8.62 -19.19 7.67
C ALA A 120 -9.44 -20.12 6.76
N ILE A 121 -8.80 -21.09 6.10
CA ILE A 121 -9.50 -22.11 5.30
C ILE A 121 -10.44 -22.93 6.20
N ASP A 122 -9.94 -23.47 7.31
CA ASP A 122 -10.71 -24.37 8.17
C ASP A 122 -11.92 -23.67 8.82
N ALA A 123 -11.80 -22.37 9.11
CA ALA A 123 -12.86 -21.58 9.73
C ALA A 123 -13.90 -21.02 8.72
N LEU A 124 -13.48 -20.70 7.49
CA LEU A 124 -14.34 -20.05 6.50
C LEU A 124 -14.85 -20.99 5.41
N ASN A 125 -14.18 -22.11 5.16
CA ASN A 125 -14.65 -23.10 4.21
C ASN A 125 -15.98 -23.69 4.71
N GLU A 126 -16.99 -23.70 3.84
CA GLU A 126 -18.35 -24.15 4.14
C GLU A 126 -19.13 -23.28 5.14
N LYS A 127 -18.60 -22.11 5.51
CA LYS A 127 -19.32 -21.12 6.31
C LYS A 127 -20.41 -20.44 5.48
N GLU A 128 -21.59 -20.25 6.07
CA GLU A 128 -22.65 -19.48 5.46
C GLU A 128 -22.37 -17.97 5.58
N TYR A 129 -22.37 -17.28 4.44
CA TYR A 129 -22.17 -15.84 4.35
C TYR A 129 -23.20 -15.24 3.37
N MET A 130 -24.08 -14.39 3.89
CA MET A 130 -25.19 -13.76 3.15
C MET A 130 -26.01 -14.78 2.33
N GLN A 131 -26.47 -15.86 2.98
CA GLN A 131 -27.28 -16.92 2.38
C GLN A 131 -26.54 -17.74 1.29
N ARG A 132 -25.21 -17.72 1.30
CA ARG A 132 -24.37 -18.53 0.40
C ARG A 132 -23.24 -19.19 1.19
N THR A 133 -23.02 -20.46 0.91
CA THR A 133 -21.92 -21.23 1.51
C THR A 133 -20.59 -20.90 0.83
N LEU A 134 -19.65 -20.30 1.55
CA LEU A 134 -18.34 -20.00 1.00
C LEU A 134 -17.53 -21.26 0.73
N LYS A 135 -16.71 -21.22 -0.32
CA LYS A 135 -15.72 -22.28 -0.60
C LYS A 135 -14.33 -21.67 -0.55
N VAL A 136 -13.54 -22.01 0.46
CA VAL A 136 -12.19 -21.46 0.65
C VAL A 136 -11.17 -22.56 0.50
N ARG A 137 -10.15 -22.35 -0.34
CA ARG A 137 -9.09 -23.32 -0.63
C ARG A 137 -7.78 -22.59 -0.90
N ILE A 138 -6.66 -23.30 -0.84
CA ILE A 138 -5.40 -22.77 -1.36
C ILE A 138 -5.57 -22.55 -2.86
N ALA A 139 -5.20 -21.36 -3.34
CA ALA A 139 -5.22 -21.07 -4.77
C ALA A 139 -4.00 -21.72 -5.43
N ASN A 140 -4.21 -22.32 -6.60
CA ASN A 140 -3.09 -22.54 -7.52
C ASN A 140 -2.72 -21.21 -8.13
N ASP A 141 -1.42 -21.00 -8.35
CA ASP A 141 -0.93 -19.81 -9.05
C ASP A 141 -1.66 -19.67 -10.39
N PRO A 142 -2.15 -18.47 -10.72
CA PRO A 142 -2.71 -18.23 -12.02
C PRO A 142 -1.60 -18.50 -13.03
N LYS A 143 -1.71 -19.57 -13.83
CA LYS A 143 -0.93 -19.68 -15.06
C LYS A 143 -1.20 -18.39 -15.83
N SER A 144 -0.19 -17.54 -15.94
CA SER A 144 -0.25 -16.32 -16.71
C SER A 144 -0.67 -16.69 -18.13
N ASP A 145 -1.71 -16.04 -18.65
CA ASP A 145 -2.18 -16.20 -20.04
C ASP A 145 -1.14 -15.67 -21.07
N GLU A 146 0.12 -15.50 -20.67
CA GLU A 146 1.20 -14.87 -21.45
C GLU A 146 1.87 -15.84 -22.44
N GLU A 147 1.66 -17.16 -22.30
CA GLU A 147 2.25 -18.16 -23.22
C GLU A 147 1.44 -18.41 -24.52
N MET A 148 0.30 -17.74 -24.74
CA MET A 148 -0.57 -18.02 -25.90
C MET A 148 -0.50 -17.02 -27.05
N ALA A 149 0.39 -16.02 -27.03
CA ALA A 149 0.40 -14.95 -28.04
C ALA A 149 1.50 -15.03 -29.12
N GLU A 150 2.31 -16.10 -29.17
CA GLU A 150 3.49 -16.14 -30.06
C GLU A 150 3.54 -17.35 -31.01
N GLN A 151 2.39 -17.76 -31.53
CA GLN A 151 2.30 -18.72 -32.64
C GLN A 151 1.05 -18.47 -33.50
N ASP A 152 1.08 -17.39 -34.28
CA ASP A 152 0.31 -17.23 -35.53
C ASP A 152 1.08 -16.29 -36.48
#